data_AF-A0A135I9W8-F1
#
_entry.id   AF-A0A135I9W8-F1
#
_cell.length_a   1.000
_cell.length_b   1.000
_cell.length_c   1.000
_cell.angle_alpha   90.00
_cell.angle_beta   90.00
_cell.angle_gamma   90.00
#
_symmetry.space_group_name_H-M   'P 1'
#
loop_
_entity.id
_entity.type
_entity.pdbx_description
1 polymer ?
#
loop_
_entity_poly.entity_id
_entity_poly.type
_entity_poly.pdbx_seq_one_letter_code
_entity_poly.pdbx_strand_id
1 'polypeptide(L)'
;MHQEQFPIPQLPSLEFRGISFQALNSNVPDFVSTARWKARLAISIAFLMFAASTGLVCYSFGLVDDIFFVATLTLTLLLYLMTMPMLTRSYVESPRVQDKLKVNRQKYYLKALSTTPLDVRAQVSTRIWDALRSDEWMDCISYANTLDRPRTVHCCQQIGKIASDLTSNDSDRFCDAMLKVMNNQRGSVRYFFDILIMLGEQQYQDEHEENKKVRSTQRLMLDDIFMHR
;
A
#
# COMPACT_ATOMS: atom_id res chain seq x y z
N MET A 1 -32.98 8.22 27.32
CA MET A 1 -31.94 7.20 27.58
C MET A 1 -30.81 7.45 26.60
N HIS A 2 -29.69 8.00 27.06
CA HIS A 2 -28.49 8.10 26.23
C HIS A 2 -27.80 6.73 26.28
N GLN A 3 -27.62 6.08 25.13
CA GLN A 3 -26.66 4.98 25.02
C GLN A 3 -25.28 5.61 25.25
N GLU A 4 -24.59 5.18 26.29
CA GLU A 4 -23.16 5.49 26.43
C GLU A 4 -22.47 4.89 25.20
N GLN A 5 -21.82 5.76 24.42
CA GLN A 5 -21.08 5.38 23.22
C GLN A 5 -19.62 5.22 23.61
N PHE A 6 -18.96 4.21 23.04
CA PHE A 6 -17.53 4.01 23.21
C PHE A 6 -16.77 5.31 22.85
N PRO A 7 -15.95 5.87 23.76
CA PRO A 7 -15.20 7.07 23.47
C PRO A 7 -14.06 6.72 22.50
N ILE A 8 -14.29 6.95 21.20
CA ILE A 8 -13.28 6.72 20.16
C ILE A 8 -12.13 7.74 20.35
N PRO A 9 -10.89 7.28 20.61
CA PRO A 9 -9.75 8.19 20.80
C PRO A 9 -9.46 9.00 19.54
N GLN A 10 -8.95 10.22 19.70
CA GLN A 10 -8.51 11.00 18.55
C GLN A 10 -7.26 10.39 17.92
N LEU A 11 -7.31 10.17 16.60
CA LEU A 11 -6.14 9.71 15.84
C LEU A 11 -5.06 10.80 15.82
N PRO A 12 -3.77 10.45 16.04
CA PRO A 12 -2.71 11.45 16.01
C PRO A 12 -2.55 12.06 14.61
N SER A 13 -2.22 13.36 14.56
CA SER A 13 -1.89 14.04 13.30
C SER A 13 -0.47 13.68 12.86
N LEU A 14 -0.37 12.73 11.94
CA LEU A 14 0.90 12.15 11.48
C LEU A 14 1.38 12.74 10.14
N GLU A 15 1.38 14.07 10.04
CA GLU A 15 1.77 14.78 8.82
C GLU A 15 3.25 15.19 8.83
N PHE A 16 3.94 14.94 7.71
CA PHE A 16 5.28 15.45 7.47
C PHE A 16 5.19 16.83 6.81
N ARG A 17 5.87 17.84 7.38
CA ARG A 17 5.90 19.18 6.78
C ARG A 17 6.52 19.13 5.38
N GLY A 18 5.75 19.56 4.37
CA GLY A 18 6.22 19.69 2.99
C GLY A 18 6.25 18.40 2.17
N ILE A 19 5.88 17.24 2.73
CA ILE A 19 5.87 15.96 2.02
C ILE A 19 4.53 15.25 2.26
N SER A 20 3.74 15.07 1.21
CA SER A 20 2.50 14.29 1.26
C SER A 20 2.56 13.09 0.31
N PHE A 21 1.87 12.01 0.67
CA PHE A 21 1.80 10.82 -0.19
C PHE A 21 1.18 11.13 -1.56
N GLN A 22 0.21 12.04 -1.59
CA GLN A 22 -0.43 12.49 -2.83
C GLN A 22 0.55 13.23 -3.73
N ALA A 23 1.32 14.19 -3.20
CA ALA A 23 2.34 14.89 -3.95
C ALA A 23 3.42 13.91 -4.45
N LEU A 24 3.85 12.99 -3.58
CA LEU A 24 4.83 11.97 -3.91
C LEU A 24 4.36 11.10 -5.08
N ASN A 25 3.11 10.62 -5.05
CA ASN A 25 2.50 9.81 -6.11
C ASN A 25 2.27 10.58 -7.41
N SER A 26 1.85 11.84 -7.34
CA SER A 26 1.64 12.66 -8.54
C SER A 26 2.93 12.91 -9.33
N ASN A 27 4.06 12.95 -8.62
CA ASN A 27 5.38 13.16 -9.21
C ASN A 27 6.11 11.85 -9.57
N VAL A 28 5.52 10.68 -9.30
CA VAL A 28 6.13 9.39 -9.67
C VAL A 28 6.24 9.31 -11.20
N PRO A 29 7.43 9.04 -11.76
CA PRO A 29 7.58 8.82 -13.18
C PRO A 29 6.71 7.64 -13.66
N ASP A 30 6.09 7.76 -14.83
CA ASP A 30 5.37 6.65 -15.42
C ASP A 30 6.36 5.60 -15.96
N PHE A 31 6.77 4.71 -15.05
CA PHE A 31 7.68 3.62 -15.36
C PHE A 31 7.07 2.63 -16.36
N VAL A 32 5.73 2.53 -16.43
CA VAL A 32 5.02 1.63 -17.36
C VAL A 32 5.12 2.16 -18.78
N SER A 33 4.86 3.46 -19.01
CA SER A 33 5.05 4.04 -20.34
C SER A 33 6.52 4.01 -20.77
N THR A 34 7.45 4.25 -19.86
CA THR A 34 8.90 4.12 -20.13
C THR A 34 9.24 2.69 -20.56
N ALA A 35 8.70 1.67 -19.88
CA ALA A 35 8.92 0.27 -20.24
C ALA A 35 8.28 -0.09 -21.60
N ARG A 36 7.05 0.39 -21.86
CA ARG A 36 6.38 0.25 -23.17
C ARG A 36 7.22 0.86 -24.29
N TRP A 37 7.77 2.06 -24.07
CA TRP A 37 8.60 2.74 -25.05
C TRP A 37 9.88 1.94 -25.36
N LYS A 38 10.57 1.44 -24.34
CA LYS A 38 11.75 0.57 -24.51
C LYS A 38 11.41 -0.72 -25.27
N ALA A 39 10.27 -1.35 -24.96
CA ALA A 39 9.81 -2.54 -25.68
C ALA A 39 9.55 -2.26 -27.16
N ARG A 40 8.81 -1.18 -27.46
CA ARG A 40 8.55 -0.74 -28.83
C ARG A 40 9.82 -0.45 -29.61
N LEU A 41 10.78 0.23 -28.98
CA LEU A 41 12.08 0.51 -29.58
C LEU A 41 12.84 -0.78 -29.90
N ALA A 42 12.91 -1.72 -28.95
CA ALA A 42 13.58 -3.00 -29.17
C ALA A 42 12.94 -3.83 -30.30
N ILE A 43 11.60 -3.91 -30.32
CA ILE A 43 10.86 -4.59 -31.39
C ILE A 43 11.13 -3.93 -32.74
N SER A 44 11.09 -2.59 -32.80
CA SER A 44 11.29 -1.84 -34.05
C SER A 44 12.72 -2.00 -34.58
N ILE A 45 13.73 -2.02 -33.70
CA ILE A 45 15.11 -2.31 -34.10
C ILE A 45 15.24 -3.73 -34.66
N ALA A 46 14.63 -4.73 -34.01
CA ALA A 46 14.67 -6.10 -34.50
C ALA A 46 14.04 -6.25 -35.89
N PHE A 47 12.90 -5.58 -36.11
CA PHE A 47 12.24 -5.55 -37.42
C PHE A 47 13.06 -4.80 -38.47
N LEU A 48 13.70 -3.69 -38.11
CA LEU A 48 14.56 -2.95 -39.03
C LEU A 48 15.78 -3.79 -39.45
N MET A 49 16.40 -4.50 -38.51
CA MET A 49 17.50 -5.42 -38.80
C MET A 49 17.06 -6.56 -39.72
N PHE A 50 15.87 -7.13 -39.49
CA PHE A 50 15.30 -8.17 -40.35
C PHE A 50 14.98 -7.66 -41.76
N ALA A 51 14.38 -6.46 -41.87
CA ALA A 51 14.09 -5.85 -43.17
C ALA A 51 15.38 -5.51 -43.93
N ALA A 52 16.40 -4.99 -43.24
CA ALA A 52 17.69 -4.66 -43.83
C ALA A 52 18.43 -5.92 -44.31
N SER A 53 18.44 -7.00 -43.53
CA SER A 53 19.06 -8.27 -43.95
C SER A 53 18.33 -8.89 -45.14
N THR A 54 17.00 -8.90 -45.13
CA THR A 54 16.18 -9.41 -46.24
C THR A 54 16.41 -8.58 -47.50
N GLY A 55 16.46 -7.26 -47.38
CA GLY A 55 16.75 -6.36 -48.49
C GLY A 55 18.14 -6.59 -49.09
N LEU A 56 19.16 -6.78 -48.26
CA LEU A 56 20.52 -7.06 -48.71
C LEU A 56 20.63 -8.39 -49.44
N VAL A 57 19.93 -9.42 -48.94
CA VAL A 57 19.85 -10.73 -49.62
C VAL A 57 19.17 -10.59 -50.98
N CYS A 58 17.99 -9.97 -51.06
CA CYS A 58 17.29 -9.79 -52.33
C CYS A 58 18.11 -8.97 -53.35
N TYR A 59 18.84 -7.95 -52.89
CA TYR A 59 19.79 -7.22 -53.73
C TYR A 59 20.91 -8.11 -54.27
N SER A 60 21.54 -8.93 -53.41
CA SER A 60 22.65 -9.80 -53.79
C SER A 60 22.29 -10.86 -54.84
N PHE A 61 21.02 -11.28 -54.88
CA PHE A 61 20.50 -12.24 -55.86
C PHE A 61 19.80 -11.59 -57.06
N GLY A 62 19.79 -10.26 -57.16
CA GLY A 62 19.18 -9.54 -58.29
C GLY A 62 17.65 -9.60 -58.34
N LEU A 63 16.98 -9.88 -57.22
CA LEU A 63 15.52 -10.06 -57.11
C LEU A 63 14.76 -8.75 -56.83
N VAL A 64 15.38 -7.60 -57.09
CA VAL A 64 14.88 -6.29 -56.64
C VAL A 64 13.65 -5.83 -57.43
N ASP A 65 13.56 -6.17 -58.72
CA ASP A 65 12.45 -5.80 -59.61
C ASP A 65 11.27 -6.80 -59.55
N ASP A 66 11.41 -7.85 -58.74
CA ASP A 66 10.44 -8.94 -58.69
C ASP A 66 9.27 -8.59 -57.75
N ILE A 67 8.05 -8.96 -58.17
CA ILE A 67 6.82 -8.82 -57.36
C ILE A 67 7.00 -9.51 -56.01
N PHE A 68 7.82 -10.56 -55.97
CA PHE A 68 8.22 -11.26 -54.77
C PHE A 68 8.85 -10.34 -53.70
N PHE A 69 9.73 -9.40 -54.09
CA PHE A 69 10.37 -8.48 -53.14
C PHE A 69 9.36 -7.53 -52.48
N VAL A 70 8.45 -6.97 -53.27
CA VAL A 70 7.36 -6.09 -52.78
C VAL A 70 6.40 -6.86 -51.87
N ALA A 71 6.03 -8.08 -52.24
CA ALA A 71 5.18 -8.96 -51.42
C ALA A 71 5.84 -9.29 -50.06
N THR A 72 7.16 -9.52 -50.05
CA THR A 72 7.89 -9.85 -48.82
C THR A 72 7.99 -8.64 -47.88
N LEU A 73 8.24 -7.43 -48.41
CA LEU A 73 8.26 -6.20 -47.62
C LEU A 73 6.88 -5.82 -47.06
N THR A 74 5.83 -5.97 -47.85
CA THR A 74 4.45 -5.71 -47.41
C THR A 74 3.99 -6.69 -46.34
N LEU A 75 4.30 -7.99 -46.50
CA LEU A 75 4.01 -9.00 -45.49
C LEU A 75 4.76 -8.72 -44.18
N THR A 76 6.04 -8.37 -44.25
CA THR A 76 6.85 -8.06 -43.06
C THR A 76 6.36 -6.80 -42.34
N LEU A 77 5.90 -5.79 -43.08
CA LEU A 77 5.25 -4.61 -42.50
C LEU A 77 3.93 -4.97 -41.80
N LEU A 78 3.09 -5.81 -42.43
CA LEU A 78 1.84 -6.29 -41.80
C LEU A 78 2.11 -7.09 -40.53
N LEU A 79 3.11 -7.98 -40.56
CA LEU A 79 3.54 -8.73 -39.38
C LEU A 79 4.04 -7.78 -38.27
N TYR A 80 4.78 -6.72 -38.62
CA TYR A 80 5.20 -5.70 -37.64
C TYR A 80 4.00 -5.02 -36.97
N LEU A 81 3.03 -4.54 -37.77
CA LEU A 81 1.84 -3.86 -37.25
C LEU A 81 1.01 -4.73 -36.31
N MET A 82 0.92 -6.04 -36.60
CA MET A 82 0.18 -6.99 -35.77
C MET A 82 0.97 -7.40 -34.51
N THR A 83 2.27 -7.67 -34.64
CA THR A 83 3.09 -8.19 -33.54
C THR A 83 3.50 -7.11 -32.54
N MET A 84 3.70 -5.86 -32.97
CA MET A 84 4.11 -4.74 -32.11
C MET A 84 3.18 -4.54 -30.89
N PRO A 85 1.84 -4.39 -31.02
CA PRO A 85 0.98 -4.22 -29.86
C PRO A 85 0.93 -5.45 -28.96
N MET A 86 0.92 -6.67 -29.55
CA MET A 86 0.89 -7.92 -28.79
C MET A 86 2.17 -8.13 -27.97
N LEU A 87 3.34 -8.00 -28.59
CA LEU A 87 4.63 -8.17 -27.93
C LEU A 87 4.88 -7.09 -26.88
N THR A 88 4.48 -5.84 -27.15
CA THR A 88 4.59 -4.76 -26.17
C THR A 88 3.76 -5.06 -24.92
N ARG A 89 2.52 -5.56 -25.10
CA ARG A 89 1.65 -5.92 -23.98
C ARG A 89 2.23 -7.09 -23.18
N SER A 90 2.62 -8.17 -23.85
CA SER A 90 3.22 -9.35 -23.23
C SER A 90 4.50 -9.00 -22.45
N TYR A 91 5.35 -8.13 -23.01
CA TYR A 91 6.55 -7.66 -22.32
C TYR A 91 6.23 -6.92 -21.02
N VAL A 92 5.25 -6.02 -21.03
CA VAL A 92 4.86 -5.23 -19.85
C VAL A 92 4.18 -6.09 -18.79
N GLU A 93 3.37 -7.06 -19.19
CA GLU A 93 2.70 -8.00 -18.28
C GLU A 93 3.67 -9.06 -17.71
N SER A 94 4.88 -9.18 -18.26
CA SER A 94 5.85 -10.17 -17.80
C SER A 94 6.24 -9.94 -16.32
N PRO A 95 6.38 -11.02 -15.52
CA PRO A 95 6.67 -10.90 -14.09
C PRO A 95 8.00 -10.20 -13.83
N ARG A 96 9.01 -10.46 -14.67
CA ARG A 96 10.33 -9.81 -14.58
C ARG A 96 10.25 -8.29 -14.73
N VAL A 97 9.43 -7.81 -15.66
CA VAL A 97 9.26 -6.37 -15.87
C VAL A 97 8.45 -5.77 -14.73
N GLN A 98 7.37 -6.43 -14.29
CA GLN A 98 6.58 -5.99 -13.14
C GLN A 98 7.41 -5.86 -11.87
N ASP A 99 8.29 -6.83 -11.58
CA ASP A 99 9.16 -6.76 -10.41
C ASP A 99 10.21 -5.65 -10.55
N LYS A 100 10.77 -5.45 -11.75
CA LYS A 100 11.67 -4.31 -12.01
C LYS A 100 10.97 -2.96 -11.84
N LEU A 101 9.70 -2.85 -12.25
CA LEU A 101 8.88 -1.66 -12.04
C LEU A 101 8.66 -1.39 -10.55
N LYS A 102 8.33 -2.43 -9.76
CA LYS A 102 8.19 -2.31 -8.30
C LYS A 102 9.48 -1.80 -7.65
N VAL A 103 10.62 -2.40 -8.00
CA VAL A 103 11.94 -2.00 -7.48
C VAL A 103 12.28 -0.56 -7.87
N ASN A 104 12.02 -0.15 -9.11
CA ASN A 104 12.29 1.23 -9.55
C ASN A 104 11.40 2.24 -8.82
N ARG A 105 10.12 1.90 -8.61
CA ARG A 105 9.20 2.72 -7.84
C ARG A 105 9.64 2.83 -6.37
N GLN A 106 10.06 1.74 -5.75
CA GLN A 106 10.63 1.74 -4.41
C GLN A 106 11.87 2.63 -4.34
N LYS A 107 12.81 2.50 -5.28
CA LYS A 107 14.02 3.34 -5.36
C LYS A 107 13.70 4.83 -5.52
N TYR A 108 12.66 5.16 -6.30
CA TYR A 108 12.19 6.53 -6.41
C TYR A 108 11.71 7.07 -5.06
N TYR A 109 10.88 6.32 -4.34
CA TYR A 109 10.43 6.73 -3.01
C TYR A 109 11.58 6.86 -2.01
N LEU A 110 12.51 5.90 -1.99
CA LEU A 110 13.71 5.98 -1.15
C LEU A 110 14.50 7.25 -1.44
N LYS A 111 14.75 7.57 -2.72
CA LYS A 111 15.48 8.78 -3.11
C LYS A 111 14.72 10.07 -2.76
N ALA A 112 13.41 10.08 -2.90
CA ALA A 112 12.59 11.25 -2.61
C ALA A 112 12.49 11.52 -1.10
N LEU A 113 12.45 10.46 -0.28
CA LEU A 113 12.26 10.56 1.17
C LEU A 113 13.57 10.60 1.96
N SER A 114 14.71 10.18 1.36
CA SER A 114 16.00 10.08 2.05
C SER A 114 16.53 11.40 2.61
N THR A 115 16.05 12.54 2.09
CA THR A 115 16.49 13.88 2.49
C THR A 115 15.67 14.47 3.63
N THR A 116 14.69 13.73 4.16
CA THR A 116 13.82 14.22 5.23
C THR A 116 14.62 14.48 6.51
N PRO A 117 14.58 15.71 7.07
CA PRO A 117 15.31 16.06 8.28
C PRO A 117 14.95 15.17 9.49
N LEU A 118 15.92 14.89 10.36
CA LEU A 118 15.73 14.01 11.52
C LEU A 118 14.75 14.58 12.55
N ASP A 119 14.76 15.90 12.74
CA ASP A 119 13.85 16.64 13.62
C ASP A 119 12.38 16.43 13.22
N VAL A 120 12.06 16.50 11.93
CA VAL A 120 10.70 16.24 11.43
C VAL A 120 10.31 14.79 11.69
N ARG A 121 11.23 13.85 11.42
CA ARG A 121 11.02 12.41 11.68
C ARG A 121 10.80 12.11 13.15
N ALA A 122 11.59 12.72 14.04
CA ALA A 122 11.50 12.58 15.48
C ALA A 122 10.18 13.15 16.01
N GLN A 123 9.74 14.32 15.53
CA GLN A 123 8.45 14.90 15.93
C GLN A 123 7.28 13.96 15.64
N VAL A 124 7.24 13.35 14.45
CA VAL A 124 6.18 12.40 14.10
C VAL A 124 6.29 11.12 14.93
N SER A 125 7.50 10.61 15.16
CA SER A 125 7.74 9.46 16.05
C SER A 125 7.22 9.72 17.46
N THR A 126 7.54 10.88 18.04
CA THR A 126 7.07 11.30 19.37
C THR A 126 5.55 11.36 19.42
N ARG A 127 4.88 11.92 18.41
CA ARG A 127 3.39 11.93 18.38
C ARG A 127 2.78 10.54 18.38
N ILE A 128 3.38 9.56 17.68
CA ILE A 128 2.91 8.17 17.71
C ILE A 128 3.07 7.58 19.10
N TRP A 129 4.23 7.82 19.73
CA TRP A 129 4.50 7.36 21.08
C TRP A 129 3.59 8.00 22.13
N ASP A 130 3.31 9.29 22.00
CA ASP A 130 2.42 10.03 22.88
C ASP A 130 0.98 9.54 22.72
N ALA A 131 0.53 9.27 21.49
CA ALA A 131 -0.77 8.66 21.25
C ALA A 131 -0.88 7.31 21.96
N LEU A 132 0.10 6.41 21.79
CA LEU A 132 0.10 5.10 22.46
C LEU A 132 0.11 5.17 24.00
N ARG A 133 0.53 6.29 24.59
CA ARG A 133 0.62 6.48 26.05
C ARG A 133 -0.46 7.40 26.62
N SER A 134 -1.27 8.03 25.77
CA SER A 134 -2.36 8.87 26.21
C SER A 134 -3.42 8.04 26.94
N ASP A 135 -4.07 8.64 27.93
CA ASP A 135 -5.07 7.95 28.74
C ASP A 135 -6.20 7.37 27.88
N GLU A 136 -6.69 8.12 26.89
CA GLU A 136 -7.74 7.68 25.94
C GLU A 136 -7.35 6.40 25.18
N TRP A 137 -6.11 6.35 24.67
CA TRP A 137 -5.63 5.19 23.92
C TRP A 137 -5.25 4.03 24.84
N MET A 138 -4.74 4.30 26.04
CA MET A 138 -4.45 3.27 27.04
C MET A 138 -5.72 2.53 27.45
N ASP A 139 -6.83 3.25 27.66
CA ASP A 139 -8.13 2.67 27.95
C ASP A 139 -8.64 1.84 26.76
N CYS A 140 -8.60 2.39 25.53
CA CYS A 140 -8.98 1.67 24.31
C CYS A 140 -8.14 0.39 24.11
N ILE A 141 -6.82 0.45 24.34
CA ILE A 141 -5.92 -0.69 24.23
C ILE A 141 -6.25 -1.72 25.31
N SER A 142 -6.60 -1.29 26.52
CA SER A 142 -7.04 -2.18 27.60
C SER A 142 -8.28 -2.99 27.19
N TYR A 143 -9.32 -2.31 26.68
CA TYR A 143 -10.52 -2.97 26.15
C TYR A 143 -10.21 -3.90 24.96
N ALA A 144 -9.38 -3.48 24.02
CA ALA A 144 -8.96 -4.34 22.91
C ALA A 144 -8.19 -5.59 23.39
N ASN A 145 -7.40 -5.45 24.46
CA ASN A 145 -6.58 -6.51 25.02
C ASN A 145 -7.40 -7.55 25.80
N THR A 146 -8.53 -7.16 26.41
CA THR A 146 -9.44 -8.12 27.06
C THR A 146 -10.17 -8.98 26.03
N LEU A 147 -10.51 -8.42 24.86
CA LEU A 147 -11.12 -9.15 23.75
C LEU A 147 -10.14 -10.06 23.00
N ASP A 148 -9.02 -9.50 22.50
CA ASP A 148 -8.02 -10.22 21.72
C ASP A 148 -6.61 -9.70 22.04
N ARG A 149 -6.00 -10.29 23.08
CA ARG A 149 -4.64 -9.97 23.50
C ARG A 149 -3.58 -10.18 22.42
N PRO A 150 -3.49 -11.34 21.73
CA PRO A 150 -2.50 -11.55 20.68
C PRO A 150 -2.51 -10.47 19.60
N ARG A 151 -3.71 -10.11 19.10
CA ARG A 151 -3.85 -9.13 18.04
C ARG A 151 -3.55 -7.71 18.50
N THR A 152 -3.98 -7.37 19.72
CA THR A 152 -3.70 -6.06 20.33
C THR A 152 -2.19 -5.85 20.54
N VAL A 153 -1.51 -6.83 21.13
CA VAL A 153 -0.05 -6.80 21.33
C VAL A 153 0.67 -6.66 19.99
N HIS A 154 0.25 -7.41 18.97
CA HIS A 154 0.83 -7.30 17.63
C HIS A 154 0.66 -5.89 17.05
N CYS A 155 -0.53 -5.28 17.16
CA CYS A 155 -0.75 -3.92 16.66
C CYS A 155 0.13 -2.89 17.37
N CYS A 156 0.18 -2.91 18.71
CA CYS A 156 1.03 -2.02 19.49
C CYS A 156 2.52 -2.19 19.14
N GLN A 157 2.98 -3.43 18.97
CA GLN A 157 4.36 -3.73 18.55
C GLN A 157 4.67 -3.18 17.15
N GLN A 158 3.76 -3.33 16.18
CA GLN A 158 3.96 -2.78 14.83
C GLN A 158 3.98 -1.25 14.83
N ILE A 159 3.07 -0.60 15.56
CA ILE A 159 3.04 0.86 15.69
C ILE A 159 4.34 1.35 16.34
N GLY A 160 4.75 0.76 17.46
CA GLY A 160 6.00 1.11 18.14
C GLY A 160 7.25 0.87 17.30
N LYS A 161 7.25 -0.21 16.51
CA LYS A 161 8.32 -0.48 15.53
C LYS A 161 8.40 0.61 14.47
N ILE A 162 7.27 1.00 13.86
CA ILE A 162 7.23 2.07 12.87
C ILE A 162 7.75 3.39 13.47
N ALA A 163 7.32 3.73 14.69
CA ALA A 163 7.78 4.92 15.38
C ALA A 163 9.31 4.90 15.64
N SER A 164 9.86 3.75 16.04
CA SER A 164 11.31 3.56 16.21
C SER A 164 12.05 3.70 14.87
N ASP A 165 11.57 3.01 13.83
CA ASP A 165 12.20 2.99 12.50
C ASP A 165 12.24 4.39 11.85
N LEU A 166 11.30 5.30 12.16
CA LEU A 166 11.37 6.71 11.72
C LEU A 166 12.65 7.43 12.16
N THR A 167 13.18 7.09 13.33
CA THR A 167 14.39 7.70 13.90
C THR A 167 15.67 6.97 13.53
N SER A 168 15.57 5.92 12.71
CA SER A 168 16.72 5.13 12.26
C SER A 168 17.66 5.96 11.38
N ASN A 169 18.97 5.69 11.51
CA ASN A 169 20.00 6.19 10.61
C ASN A 169 20.06 5.43 9.28
N ASP A 170 19.46 4.25 9.22
CA ASP A 170 19.34 3.44 8.00
C ASP A 170 18.24 4.01 7.09
N SER A 171 18.62 4.44 5.88
CA SER A 171 17.72 5.09 4.92
C SER A 171 16.55 4.22 4.51
N ASP A 172 16.78 2.93 4.35
CA ASP A 172 15.74 2.02 3.87
C ASP A 172 14.68 1.81 4.94
N ARG A 173 15.10 1.70 6.21
CA ARG A 173 14.20 1.52 7.36
C ARG A 173 13.32 2.74 7.58
N PHE A 174 13.90 3.94 7.66
CA PHE A 174 13.07 5.11 7.96
C PHE A 174 12.17 5.48 6.77
N CYS A 175 12.62 5.30 5.53
CA CYS A 175 11.77 5.57 4.37
C CYS A 175 10.57 4.61 4.30
N ASP A 176 10.76 3.32 4.63
CA ASP A 176 9.64 2.38 4.77
C ASP A 176 8.68 2.79 5.89
N ALA A 177 9.21 3.20 7.04
CA ALA A 177 8.42 3.73 8.14
C ALA A 177 7.62 4.98 7.74
N MET A 178 8.24 5.94 7.06
CA MET A 178 7.56 7.13 6.54
C MET A 178 6.43 6.76 5.58
N LEU A 179 6.64 5.81 4.66
CA LEU A 179 5.59 5.35 3.75
C LEU A 179 4.42 4.70 4.51
N LYS A 180 4.69 3.93 5.57
CA LYS A 180 3.66 3.34 6.43
C LYS A 180 2.91 4.36 7.29
N VAL A 181 3.52 5.51 7.57
CA VAL A 181 2.87 6.63 8.25
C VAL A 181 1.99 7.43 7.29
N MET A 182 2.48 7.70 6.08
CA MET A 182 1.78 8.54 5.10
C MET A 182 0.66 7.81 4.33
N ASN A 183 0.68 6.48 4.32
CA ASN A 183 -0.33 5.65 3.64
C ASN A 183 -1.44 5.23 4.61
N ASN A 184 -2.62 4.90 4.07
CA ASN A 184 -3.78 4.41 4.82
C ASN A 184 -4.11 2.93 4.53
N GLN A 185 -3.23 2.22 3.81
CA GLN A 185 -3.45 0.83 3.46
C GLN A 185 -3.04 -0.14 4.59
N ARG A 186 -3.29 -1.43 4.37
CA ARG A 186 -2.89 -2.51 5.29
C ARG A 186 -1.42 -2.40 5.67
N GLY A 187 -1.14 -2.45 6.97
CA GLY A 187 0.21 -2.33 7.52
C GLY A 187 0.69 -0.88 7.75
N SER A 188 -0.18 0.11 7.51
CA SER A 188 0.06 1.49 7.94
C SER A 188 -0.19 1.68 9.44
N VAL A 189 0.32 2.78 9.99
CA VAL A 189 0.06 3.16 11.39
C VAL A 189 -1.44 3.33 11.63
N ARG A 190 -2.15 4.00 10.71
CA ARG A 190 -3.59 4.21 10.81
C ARG A 190 -4.36 2.89 10.80
N TYR A 191 -4.00 1.97 9.91
CA TYR A 191 -4.60 0.63 9.87
C TYR A 191 -4.51 -0.11 11.21
N PHE A 192 -3.38 -0.02 11.92
CA PHE A 192 -3.24 -0.66 13.23
C PHE A 192 -4.06 0.04 14.32
N PHE A 193 -4.12 1.37 14.31
CA PHE A 193 -4.99 2.12 15.23
C PHE A 193 -6.47 1.81 15.00
N ASP A 194 -6.91 1.70 13.74
CA ASP A 194 -8.30 1.34 13.41
C ASP A 194 -8.66 -0.07 13.92
N ILE A 195 -7.71 -1.02 13.91
CA ILE A 195 -7.93 -2.34 14.51
C ILE A 195 -8.10 -2.25 16.02
N LEU A 196 -7.29 -1.43 16.71
CA LEU A 196 -7.40 -1.26 18.16
C LEU A 196 -8.76 -0.64 18.53
N ILE A 197 -9.22 0.36 17.77
CA ILE A 197 -10.54 0.96 17.95
C ILE A 197 -11.63 -0.10 17.75
N MET A 198 -11.59 -0.85 16.66
CA MET A 198 -12.56 -1.92 16.38
C MET A 198 -12.66 -2.93 17.52
N LEU A 199 -11.51 -3.40 18.03
CA LEU A 199 -11.48 -4.37 19.12
C LEU A 199 -11.99 -3.77 20.44
N GLY A 200 -11.60 -2.53 20.74
CA GLY A 200 -12.06 -1.82 21.93
C GLY A 200 -13.57 -1.58 21.91
N GLU A 201 -14.11 -1.17 20.75
CA GLU A 201 -15.54 -0.95 20.56
C GLU A 201 -16.34 -2.25 20.71
N GLN A 202 -15.85 -3.36 20.15
CA GLN A 202 -16.49 -4.68 20.29
C GLN A 202 -16.57 -5.10 21.76
N GLN A 203 -15.46 -5.02 22.50
CA GLN A 203 -15.45 -5.33 23.93
C GLN A 203 -16.42 -4.45 24.72
N TYR A 204 -16.43 -3.16 24.43
CA TYR A 204 -17.30 -2.21 25.12
C TYR A 204 -18.78 -2.54 24.90
N GLN A 205 -19.15 -2.90 23.67
CA GLN A 205 -20.51 -3.35 23.35
C GLN A 205 -20.87 -4.63 24.10
N ASP A 206 -19.98 -5.62 24.13
CA ASP A 206 -20.20 -6.89 24.82
C ASP A 206 -20.45 -6.68 26.32
N GLU A 207 -19.62 -5.87 27.00
CA GLU A 207 -19.80 -5.56 28.43
C GLU A 207 -21.12 -4.80 28.71
N HIS A 208 -21.51 -3.88 27.82
CA HIS A 208 -22.75 -3.10 27.99
C HIS A 208 -24.01 -3.92 27.65
N GLU A 209 -23.91 -4.92 26.79
CA GLU A 209 -24.98 -5.88 26.52
C GLU A 209 -25.11 -6.94 27.62
N GLU A 210 -24.01 -7.43 28.18
CA GLU A 210 -24.03 -8.32 29.35
C GLU A 210 -24.62 -7.63 30.58
N ASN A 211 -24.23 -6.37 30.84
CA ASN A 211 -24.79 -5.59 31.94
C ASN A 211 -26.29 -5.29 31.78
N LYS A 212 -26.80 -5.18 30.53
CA LYS A 212 -28.25 -5.10 30.27
C LYS A 212 -28.98 -6.40 30.63
N LYS A 213 -28.40 -7.56 30.33
CA LYS A 213 -28.99 -8.88 30.64
C LYS A 213 -29.03 -9.15 32.16
N VAL A 214 -27.98 -8.77 32.90
CA VAL A 214 -27.93 -8.92 34.37
C VAL A 214 -28.94 -8.02 35.07
N ARG A 215 -29.14 -6.78 34.59
CA ARG A 215 -30.17 -5.87 35.15
C ARG A 215 -31.60 -6.37 34.92
N SER A 216 -31.87 -7.10 33.83
CA SER A 216 -33.19 -7.70 33.60
C SER A 216 -33.46 -8.93 34.48
N THR A 217 -32.43 -9.65 34.93
CA THR A 217 -32.61 -10.85 35.77
C THR A 217 -32.71 -10.54 37.27
N GLN A 218 -32.11 -9.44 37.74
CA GLN A 218 -32.25 -9.02 39.15
C GLN A 218 -33.57 -8.34 39.51
N ARG A 219 -34.35 -7.88 38.53
CA ARG A 219 -35.70 -7.31 38.78
C ARG A 219 -36.82 -8.36 38.91
N LEU A 220 -36.51 -9.64 38.70
CA LEU A 220 -37.46 -10.76 38.82
C LEU A 220 -37.31 -11.57 40.13
N MET A 221 -36.42 -11.17 41.05
CA MET A 221 -36.17 -11.91 42.30
C MET A 221 -36.65 -11.22 43.59
N LEU A 222 -37.47 -10.17 43.49
CA LEU A 222 -38.02 -9.48 44.67
C LEU A 222 -39.56 -9.50 44.76
N ASP A 223 -40.28 -9.83 43.69
CA ASP A 223 -41.75 -9.92 43.73
C ASP A 223 -42.28 -11.32 44.12
N ASP A 224 -41.47 -12.39 43.99
CA ASP A 224 -41.90 -13.76 44.32
C ASP A 224 -41.63 -14.18 45.78
N ILE A 225 -41.04 -13.32 46.62
CA ILE A 225 -40.77 -13.62 48.04
C ILE A 225 -41.94 -13.21 48.96
N PHE A 226 -42.94 -12.46 48.47
CA PHE A 226 -44.05 -11.96 49.30
C PHE A 226 -45.46 -12.48 48.95
N MET A 227 -45.61 -13.48 48.07
CA MET A 227 -46.94 -13.96 47.64
C MET A 227 -47.40 -15.31 48.21
N HIS A 228 -46.78 -15.83 49.28
CA HIS A 228 -47.38 -16.92 50.06
C HIS A 228 -47.41 -16.59 51.56
N ARG A 229 -48.49 -15.91 51.96
CA ARG A 229 -49.07 -15.96 53.30
C ARG A 229 -50.53 -16.34 53.19
#